data_AF-A0A5R8Y699-F1
#
_entry.id   AF-A0A5R8Y699-F1
#
_cell.length_a   1.000
_cell.length_b   1.000
_cell.length_c   1.000
_cell.angle_alpha   90.00
_cell.angle_beta   90.00
_cell.angle_gamma   90.00
#
_symmetry.space_group_name_H-M   'P 1'
#
loop_
_entity.id
_entity.type
_entity.pdbx_description
1 polymer ?
#
loop_
_entity_poly.entity_id
_entity_poly.type
_entity_poly.pdbx_seq_one_letter_code
_entity_poly.pdbx_strand_id
1 'polypeptide(L)'
;MKLLLVTILLILVFSGCSQKEPQVVIQKELICVTQYKTERPNANIKILNEDWNIEIAKAYKDSLNEVFDFYEDQVDRNNRMCK
;
A
#
# COMPACT_ATOMS: atom_id res chain seq x y z
N MET A 1 45.64 -37.85 20.36
CA MET A 1 45.95 -36.96 19.21
C MET A 1 45.15 -37.29 17.95
N LYS A 2 45.07 -38.56 17.52
CA LYS A 2 44.28 -38.98 16.33
C LYS A 2 42.78 -38.62 16.42
N LEU A 3 42.17 -38.75 17.59
CA LEU A 3 40.75 -38.45 17.81
C LEU A 3 40.43 -36.95 17.59
N LEU A 4 41.32 -36.07 18.04
CA LEU A 4 41.19 -34.62 17.91
C LEU A 4 41.21 -34.17 16.44
N LEU A 5 42.08 -34.79 15.64
CA LEU A 5 42.15 -34.52 14.20
C LEU A 5 40.87 -34.96 13.48
N VAL A 6 40.29 -36.10 13.86
CA VAL A 6 39.03 -36.58 13.28
C VAL A 6 37.86 -35.65 13.63
N THR A 7 37.79 -35.17 14.88
CA THR A 7 36.76 -34.20 15.28
C THR A 7 36.89 -32.87 14.54
N ILE A 8 38.11 -32.38 14.29
CA ILE A 8 38.33 -31.15 13.52
C ILE A 8 37.92 -31.34 12.06
N LEU A 9 38.24 -32.50 11.47
CA LEU A 9 37.87 -32.82 10.09
C LEU A 9 36.35 -32.87 9.92
N LEU A 10 35.63 -33.46 10.87
CA LEU A 10 34.17 -33.52 10.85
C LEU A 10 33.54 -32.12 10.90
N ILE A 11 34.03 -31.22 11.76
CA ILE A 11 33.50 -29.85 11.87
C ILE A 11 33.67 -29.07 10.54
N LEU A 12 34.78 -29.29 9.83
CA LEU A 12 35.05 -28.62 8.55
C LEU A 12 34.19 -29.15 7.39
N VAL A 13 33.76 -30.42 7.44
CA VAL A 13 32.88 -31.00 6.40
C VAL A 13 31.44 -30.55 6.59
N PHE A 14 30.98 -30.31 7.83
CA PHE A 14 29.61 -29.88 8.10
C PHE A 14 29.37 -28.36 8.03
N SER A 15 30.41 -27.52 8.05
CA SER A 15 30.26 -26.06 7.88
C SER A 15 29.92 -25.63 6.44
N GLY A 16 30.10 -26.52 5.46
CA GLY A 16 29.80 -26.28 4.04
C GLY A 16 28.37 -26.65 3.60
N CYS A 17 27.58 -27.33 4.44
CA CYS A 17 26.23 -27.79 4.10
C CYS A 17 25.11 -26.83 4.55
N SER A 18 25.44 -25.59 4.95
CA SER A 18 24.43 -24.53 5.01
C SER A 18 24.17 -24.05 3.58
N GLN A 19 23.58 -24.93 2.77
CA GLN A 19 23.05 -24.59 1.46
C GLN A 19 22.15 -23.38 1.70
N LYS A 20 22.56 -22.21 1.19
CA LYS A 20 21.74 -21.00 1.23
C LYS A 20 20.44 -21.37 0.53
N GLU A 21 19.41 -21.71 1.29
CA GLU A 21 18.07 -21.85 0.75
C GLU A 21 17.81 -20.55 -0.01
N PRO A 22 17.40 -20.63 -1.29
CA PRO A 22 17.02 -19.42 -1.99
C PRO A 22 15.96 -18.76 -1.12
N GLN A 23 16.20 -17.51 -0.69
CA GLN A 23 15.17 -16.74 -0.04
C GLN A 23 13.96 -16.82 -0.96
N VAL A 24 12.90 -17.50 -0.50
CA VAL A 24 11.60 -17.46 -1.17
C VAL A 24 11.08 -16.06 -0.94
N VAL A 25 11.57 -15.12 -1.73
CA VAL A 25 10.98 -13.80 -1.84
C VAL A 25 9.68 -14.05 -2.56
N ILE A 26 8.60 -14.22 -1.78
CA ILE A 26 7.24 -14.11 -2.31
C ILE A 26 7.14 -12.66 -2.80
N GLN A 27 7.53 -12.42 -4.05
CA GLN A 27 7.28 -11.17 -4.72
C GLN A 27 5.76 -11.04 -4.74
N LYS A 28 5.24 -10.06 -3.99
CA LYS A 28 3.83 -9.69 -4.10
C LYS A 28 3.61 -9.32 -5.56
N GLU A 29 2.90 -10.17 -6.29
CA GLU A 29 2.51 -9.89 -7.64
C GLU A 29 1.62 -8.65 -7.62
N LEU A 30 1.98 -7.62 -8.37
CA LEU A 30 1.13 -6.44 -8.54
C LEU A 30 -0.04 -6.86 -9.44
N ILE A 31 -1.19 -7.15 -8.83
CA ILE A 31 -2.41 -7.47 -9.57
C ILE A 31 -2.98 -6.17 -10.13
N CYS A 32 -2.80 -5.95 -11.43
CA CYS A 32 -3.36 -4.81 -12.12
C CYS A 32 -4.83 -5.05 -12.48
N VAL A 33 -5.69 -4.24 -11.88
CA VAL A 33 -7.12 -4.17 -12.20
C VAL A 33 -7.46 -2.75 -12.63
N THR A 34 -8.23 -2.61 -13.71
CA THR A 34 -8.74 -1.30 -14.12
C THR A 34 -9.71 -0.80 -13.06
N GLN A 35 -9.40 0.37 -12.50
CA GLN A 35 -10.22 1.06 -11.51
C GLN A 35 -11.10 2.10 -12.21
N TYR A 36 -12.31 2.30 -11.70
CA TYR A 36 -13.27 3.27 -12.24
C TYR A 36 -13.63 4.30 -11.18
N LYS A 37 -13.75 5.57 -11.59
CA LYS A 37 -14.28 6.64 -10.73
C LYS A 37 -15.79 6.47 -10.62
N THR A 38 -16.32 6.53 -9.40
CA THR A 38 -17.76 6.53 -9.16
C THR A 38 -18.31 7.93 -9.39
N GLU A 39 -19.59 8.03 -9.75
CA GLU A 39 -20.26 9.32 -9.91
C GLU A 39 -20.28 10.10 -8.58
N ARG A 40 -19.92 11.40 -8.62
CA ARG A 40 -19.93 12.23 -7.42
C ARG A 40 -21.38 12.55 -7.01
N PRO A 41 -21.79 12.28 -5.77
CA PRO A 41 -23.12 12.66 -5.31
C PRO A 41 -23.25 14.19 -5.23
N ASN A 42 -24.34 14.73 -5.79
CA ASN A 42 -24.69 16.15 -5.64
C ASN A 42 -25.10 16.43 -4.19
N ALA A 43 -24.17 16.96 -3.39
CA ALA A 43 -24.45 17.36 -2.01
C ALA A 43 -25.09 18.76 -1.99
N ASN A 44 -26.42 18.82 -2.10
CA ASN A 44 -27.17 20.03 -1.81
C ASN A 44 -27.33 20.16 -0.28
N ILE A 45 -26.44 20.93 0.35
CA ILE A 45 -26.49 21.19 1.79
C ILE A 45 -27.55 22.27 2.04
N LYS A 46 -28.60 21.94 2.80
CA LYS A 46 -29.57 22.93 3.31
C LYS A 46 -29.05 23.52 4.61
N ILE A 47 -29.06 24.84 4.72
CA ILE A 47 -28.45 25.57 5.83
C ILE A 47 -29.51 26.52 6.41
N LEU A 48 -29.57 26.63 7.75
CA LEU A 48 -30.39 27.62 8.42
C LEU A 48 -29.78 29.02 8.19
N ASN A 49 -30.61 30.02 7.88
CA ASN A 49 -30.18 31.31 7.36
C ASN A 49 -29.53 32.20 8.43
N GLU A 50 -28.30 31.85 8.83
CA GLU A 50 -27.43 32.66 9.67
C GLU A 50 -26.03 32.64 9.05
N ASP A 51 -25.35 33.78 8.99
CA ASP A 51 -24.11 33.94 8.20
C ASP A 51 -23.00 32.96 8.60
N TRP A 52 -22.88 32.67 9.90
CA TRP A 52 -21.89 31.70 10.43
C TRP A 52 -22.14 30.27 9.93
N ASN A 53 -23.39 29.90 9.66
CA ASN A 53 -23.73 28.59 9.12
C ASN A 53 -23.30 28.44 7.65
N ILE A 54 -23.25 29.55 6.90
CA ILE A 54 -22.85 29.55 5.49
C ILE A 54 -21.36 29.23 5.35
N GLU A 55 -20.50 29.85 6.18
CA GLU A 55 -19.06 29.60 6.15
C GLU A 55 -18.73 28.16 6.55
N ILE A 56 -19.36 27.64 7.61
CA ILE A 56 -19.20 26.25 8.03
C ILE A 56 -19.63 25.28 6.94
N ALA A 57 -20.77 25.53 6.29
CA ALA A 57 -21.25 24.67 5.22
C ALA A 57 -20.35 24.70 3.97
N LYS A 58 -19.75 25.86 3.64
CA LYS A 58 -18.73 25.96 2.58
C LYS A 58 -17.49 25.15 2.94
N ALA A 59 -16.95 25.33 4.15
CA ALA A 59 -15.79 24.58 4.61
C ALA A 59 -16.05 23.05 4.60
N TYR A 60 -17.24 22.63 5.01
CA TYR A 60 -17.64 21.22 4.97
C TYR A 60 -17.74 20.69 3.53
N LYS A 61 -18.34 21.47 2.61
CA LYS A 61 -18.39 21.13 1.19
C LYS A 61 -16.99 20.99 0.59
N ASP A 62 -16.08 21.91 0.91
CA ASP A 62 -14.72 21.89 0.39
C ASP A 62 -13.94 20.68 0.92
N SER A 63 -14.09 20.35 2.21
CA SER A 63 -13.51 19.13 2.78
C SER A 63 -14.04 17.85 2.13
N LEU A 64 -15.34 17.77 1.83
CA LEU A 64 -15.90 16.63 1.08
C LEU A 64 -15.31 16.53 -0.33
N ASN A 65 -15.16 17.66 -1.02
CA ASN A 65 -14.55 17.68 -2.35
C ASN A 65 -13.09 17.21 -2.33
N GLU A 66 -12.30 17.64 -1.34
CA GLU A 66 -10.91 17.21 -1.18
C GLU A 66 -10.81 15.68 -1.00
N VAL A 67 -11.72 15.07 -0.24
CA VAL A 67 -11.78 13.62 -0.09
C VAL A 67 -12.10 12.93 -1.42
N PHE A 68 -13.06 13.45 -2.19
CA PHE A 68 -13.36 12.89 -3.51
C PHE A 68 -12.18 13.00 -4.47
N ASP A 69 -11.53 14.18 -4.51
CA ASP A 69 -10.37 14.43 -5.35
C ASP A 69 -9.23 13.45 -5.01
N PHE A 70 -8.97 13.21 -3.72
CA PHE A 70 -7.96 12.25 -3.29
C PHE A 70 -8.19 10.85 -3.85
N TYR A 71 -9.41 10.31 -3.73
CA TYR A 71 -9.70 8.94 -4.20
C TYR A 71 -9.69 8.83 -5.71
N GLU A 72 -10.19 9.85 -6.42
CA GLU A 72 -10.11 9.89 -7.88
C GLU A 72 -8.65 9.96 -8.38
N ASP A 73 -7.79 10.69 -7.68
CA ASP A 73 -6.36 10.74 -7.96
C ASP A 73 -5.69 9.37 -7.75
N GLN A 74 -6.09 8.61 -6.73
CA GLN A 74 -5.59 7.25 -6.53
C GLN A 74 -6.00 6.35 -7.70
N VAL A 75 -7.24 6.44 -8.17
CA VAL A 75 -7.72 5.70 -9.35
C VAL A 75 -6.85 6.02 -10.57
N ASP A 76 -6.59 7.30 -10.84
CA ASP A 76 -5.76 7.72 -11.97
C ASP A 76 -4.29 7.30 -11.83
N ARG A 77 -3.74 7.34 -10.61
CA ARG A 77 -2.37 6.86 -10.33
C ARG A 77 -2.26 5.35 -10.54
N ASN A 78 -3.18 4.57 -9.98
CA ASN A 78 -3.17 3.12 -10.10
C ASN A 78 -3.35 2.67 -11.55
N ASN A 79 -4.30 3.27 -12.27
CA ASN A 79 -4.52 2.99 -13.68
C ASN A 79 -3.31 3.36 -14.56
N ARG A 80 -2.54 4.39 -14.20
CA ARG A 80 -1.29 4.74 -14.89
C ARG A 80 -0.15 3.78 -14.58
N MET A 81 -0.02 3.32 -13.34
CA MET A 81 1.01 2.34 -12.97
C MET A 81 0.77 0.96 -13.60
N CYS A 82 -0.48 0.67 -13.96
CA CYS A 82 -0.91 -0.60 -14.55
C CYS A 82 -1.01 -0.60 -16.08
N LYS A 83 -0.57 0.48 -16.76
CA LYS A 83 -0.43 0.56 -18.22
C LYS A 83 1.04 0.57 -18.59
#